data_AF-A0AA90KIL3-F1
#
_entry.id   AF-A0AA90KIL3-F1
#
_cell.length_a   1.000
_cell.length_b   1.000
_cell.length_c   1.000
_cell.angle_alpha   90.00
_cell.angle_beta   90.00
_cell.angle_gamma   90.00
#
_symmetry.space_group_name_H-M   'P 1'
#
loop_
_entity.id
_entity.type
_entity.pdbx_description
1 polymer ?
#
loop_
_entity_poly.entity_id
_entity_poly.type
_entity_poly.pdbx_seq_one_letter_code
_entity_poly.pdbx_strand_id
1 'polypeptide(L)'
;MFIGTSRRLCAHHGRQWDAEDEARELAAEPEKLAAVKREIDAMNMRRSGLIDLLDTWVHDHITQEHAAPLHTETLGSIVDRLCIAWIRSQKLSAKARGDDDPVLAGKGALAARQLTELGHAYDVLVAEVTSGRRRVPDWRALKSYG
;
A
#
# COMPACT_ATOMS: atom_id res chain seq x y z
N MET A 1 14.20 7.09 8.67
CA MET A 1 13.02 7.80 8.12
C MET A 1 12.15 6.85 7.30
N PHE A 2 12.67 6.23 6.23
CA PHE A 2 11.92 5.33 5.33
C PHE A 2 11.06 4.25 6.04
N ILE A 3 11.67 3.38 6.86
CA ILE A 3 10.96 2.31 7.59
C ILE A 3 9.83 2.86 8.47
N GLY A 4 10.05 4.02 9.11
CA GLY A 4 9.03 4.68 9.94
C GLY A 4 7.83 5.13 9.11
N THR A 5 8.08 5.72 7.94
CA THR A 5 7.02 6.11 6.99
C THR A 5 6.29 4.89 6.45
N SER A 6 6.99 3.82 6.07
CA SER A 6 6.35 2.57 5.59
C SER A 6 5.46 1.93 6.66
N ARG A 7 5.89 1.91 7.93
CA ARG A 7 5.05 1.42 9.04
C ARG A 7 3.79 2.27 9.23
N ARG A 8 3.92 3.60 9.14
CA ARG A 8 2.77 4.52 9.21
C ARG A 8 1.80 4.29 8.05
N LEU A 9 2.31 4.04 6.84
CA LEU A 9 1.52 3.71 5.66
C LEU A 9 0.76 2.39 5.84
N CYS A 10 1.43 1.33 6.31
CA CYS A 10 0.76 0.06 6.57
C CYS A 10 -0.31 0.16 7.68
N ALA A 11 -0.02 0.88 8.77
CA ALA A 11 -1.01 1.16 9.81
C ALA A 11 -2.19 2.00 9.29
N HIS A 12 -1.94 2.86 8.30
CA HIS A 12 -2.98 3.63 7.63
C HIS A 12 -3.94 2.73 6.85
N HIS A 13 -3.41 1.78 6.08
CA HIS A 13 -4.22 0.78 5.39
C HIS A 13 -5.06 -0.09 6.33
N GLY A 14 -4.53 -0.42 7.52
CA GLY A 14 -5.31 -1.12 8.55
C GLY A 14 -6.55 -0.34 8.99
N ARG A 15 -6.38 0.94 9.32
CA ARG A 15 -7.51 1.82 9.71
C ARG A 15 -8.48 2.06 8.55
N GLN A 16 -7.98 2.24 7.33
CA GLN A 16 -8.84 2.43 6.16
C GLN A 16 -9.69 1.18 5.90
N TRP A 17 -9.11 -0.03 6.06
CA TRP A 17 -9.85 -1.28 5.97
C TRP A 17 -10.99 -1.33 7.00
N ASP A 18 -10.71 -1.00 8.25
CA ASP A 18 -11.72 -1.01 9.32
C ASP A 18 -12.85 -0.01 9.04
N ALA A 19 -12.52 1.20 8.56
CA ALA A 19 -13.50 2.19 8.15
C ALA A 19 -14.33 1.75 6.93
N GLU A 20 -13.73 1.03 5.98
CA GLU A 20 -14.46 0.45 4.84
C GLU A 20 -15.40 -0.69 5.27
N ASP A 21 -15.02 -1.48 6.27
CA ASP A 21 -15.88 -2.49 6.89
C ASP A 21 -17.07 -1.81 7.58
N GLU A 22 -16.83 -0.78 8.39
CA GLU A 22 -17.87 0.03 9.06
C GLU A 22 -18.81 0.70 8.05
N ALA A 23 -18.27 1.27 6.96
CA ALA A 23 -19.08 1.89 5.91
C ALA A 23 -20.04 0.87 5.25
N ARG A 24 -19.65 -0.39 5.14
CA ARG A 24 -20.52 -1.45 4.60
C ARG A 24 -21.64 -1.83 5.57
N GLU A 25 -21.38 -1.80 6.88
CA GLU A 25 -22.41 -2.04 7.90
C GLU A 25 -23.41 -0.89 8.00
N LEU A 26 -22.95 0.35 7.87
CA LEU A 26 -23.76 1.56 7.94
C LEU A 26 -24.46 1.94 6.64
N ALA A 27 -24.47 1.05 5.63
CA ALA A 27 -25.00 1.34 4.30
C ALA A 27 -26.47 1.81 4.31
N ALA A 28 -27.26 1.38 5.30
CA ALA A 28 -28.65 1.75 5.49
C ALA A 28 -28.87 3.04 6.31
N GLU A 29 -27.80 3.68 6.81
CA GLU A 29 -27.85 4.88 7.67
C GLU A 29 -27.10 6.05 6.99
N PRO A 30 -27.76 6.83 6.11
CA PRO A 30 -27.09 7.77 5.20
C PRO A 30 -26.19 8.81 5.88
N GLU A 31 -26.62 9.34 7.03
CA GLU A 31 -25.87 10.36 7.77
C GLU A 31 -24.58 9.81 8.35
N LYS A 32 -24.64 8.60 8.96
CA LYS A 32 -23.46 7.93 9.50
C LYS A 32 -22.51 7.47 8.39
N LEU A 33 -23.05 6.92 7.30
CA LEU A 33 -22.28 6.56 6.11
C LEU A 33 -21.53 7.78 5.54
N ALA A 34 -22.18 8.94 5.48
CA ALA A 34 -21.54 10.17 4.99
C ALA A 34 -20.38 10.62 5.89
N ALA A 35 -20.48 10.44 7.21
CA ALA A 35 -19.39 10.74 8.13
C ALA A 35 -18.18 9.83 7.87
N VAL A 36 -18.38 8.50 7.82
CA VAL A 36 -17.30 7.53 7.57
C VAL A 36 -16.65 7.75 6.19
N LYS A 37 -17.42 8.09 5.16
CA LYS A 37 -16.86 8.42 3.83
C LYS A 37 -15.92 9.62 3.87
N ARG A 38 -16.26 10.69 4.61
CA ARG A 38 -15.37 11.86 4.77
C ARG A 38 -14.08 11.47 5.50
N GLU A 39 -14.15 10.55 6.45
CA GLU A 39 -12.97 10.03 7.13
C GLU A 39 -12.08 9.22 6.18
N ILE A 40 -12.68 8.35 5.35
CA ILE A 40 -11.96 7.59 4.30
C ILE A 40 -11.30 8.54 3.29
N ASP A 41 -11.97 9.61 2.89
CA ASP A 41 -11.39 10.61 1.97
C ASP A 41 -10.18 11.31 2.61
N ALA A 42 -10.29 11.73 3.88
CA ALA A 42 -9.17 12.29 4.63
C ALA A 42 -8.03 11.27 4.82
N MET A 43 -8.36 9.99 4.96
CA MET A 43 -7.39 8.90 4.99
C MET A 43 -6.65 8.79 3.65
N ASN A 44 -7.39 8.73 2.53
CA ASN A 44 -6.80 8.68 1.18
C ASN A 44 -5.81 9.82 0.93
N MET A 45 -6.12 11.05 1.35
CA MET A 45 -5.19 12.18 1.26
C MET A 45 -3.90 11.95 2.08
N ARG A 46 -4.03 11.48 3.33
CA ARG A 46 -2.87 11.18 4.18
C ARG A 46 -2.03 10.04 3.62
N ARG A 47 -2.65 9.02 3.02
CA ARG A 47 -1.96 7.93 2.33
C ARG A 47 -1.09 8.48 1.20
N SER A 48 -1.64 9.34 0.35
CA SER A 48 -0.89 10.01 -0.71
C SER A 48 0.33 10.77 -0.18
N GLY A 49 0.16 11.58 0.88
CA GLY A 49 1.30 12.27 1.50
C GLY A 49 2.37 11.33 2.07
N LEU A 50 2.01 10.16 2.58
CA LEU A 50 2.99 9.16 3.04
C LEU A 50 3.75 8.54 1.86
N ILE A 51 3.09 8.27 0.74
CA ILE A 51 3.73 7.81 -0.50
C ILE A 51 4.74 8.84 -1.00
N ASP A 52 4.39 10.13 -0.94
CA ASP A 52 5.28 11.22 -1.36
C ASP A 52 6.51 11.35 -0.49
N LEU A 53 6.36 11.14 0.82
CA LEU A 53 7.50 11.11 1.74
C LEU A 53 8.44 9.94 1.43
N LEU A 54 7.91 8.80 0.99
CA LEU A 54 8.74 7.67 0.54
C LEU A 54 9.46 7.99 -0.77
N ASP A 55 8.74 8.55 -1.75
CA ASP A 55 9.31 8.93 -3.05
C ASP A 55 10.38 10.02 -2.91
N THR A 56 10.15 10.99 -2.01
CA THR A 56 11.12 12.04 -1.69
C THR A 56 12.36 11.45 -1.03
N TRP A 57 12.19 10.54 -0.07
CA TRP A 57 13.34 9.87 0.54
C TRP A 57 14.16 9.09 -0.50
N VAL A 58 13.51 8.40 -1.43
CA VAL A 58 14.17 7.68 -2.52
C VAL A 58 14.97 8.63 -3.41
N HIS A 59 14.38 9.75 -3.82
CA HIS A 59 15.07 10.75 -4.60
C HIS A 59 16.31 11.30 -3.88
N ASP A 60 16.18 11.62 -2.59
CA ASP A 60 17.24 12.25 -1.82
C ASP A 60 18.40 11.30 -1.46
N HIS A 61 18.15 9.99 -1.40
CA HIS A 61 19.11 9.01 -0.85
C HIS A 61 19.57 7.93 -1.84
N ILE A 62 18.90 7.79 -2.99
CA ILE A 62 19.24 6.77 -3.99
C ILE A 62 19.65 7.46 -5.29
N THR A 63 20.94 7.43 -5.59
CA THR A 63 21.46 7.84 -6.89
C THR A 63 20.97 6.88 -7.96
N GLN A 64 20.30 7.41 -8.99
CA GLN A 64 19.75 6.62 -10.07
C GLN A 64 20.54 6.82 -11.37
N GLU A 65 20.96 5.73 -11.99
CA GLU A 65 21.65 5.78 -13.28
C GLU A 65 20.68 6.10 -14.41
N HIS A 66 20.88 7.23 -15.10
CA HIS A 66 19.94 7.69 -16.15
C HIS A 66 19.81 6.72 -17.33
N ALA A 67 20.88 5.97 -17.65
CA ALA A 67 20.89 4.97 -18.70
C ALA A 67 20.20 3.66 -18.30
N ALA A 68 19.92 3.45 -17.00
CA ALA A 68 19.24 2.25 -16.54
C ALA A 68 17.79 2.22 -17.05
N PRO A 69 17.25 1.03 -17.37
CA PRO A 69 15.85 0.89 -17.72
C PRO A 69 14.92 1.43 -16.63
N LEU A 70 13.84 2.09 -17.05
CA LEU A 70 12.85 2.68 -16.16
C LEU A 70 11.80 1.64 -15.72
N HIS A 71 11.53 1.58 -14.43
CA HIS A 71 10.39 0.87 -13.87
C HIS A 71 9.09 1.64 -14.11
N THR A 72 7.95 0.95 -14.16
CA THR A 72 6.65 1.58 -14.44
C THR A 72 6.09 2.41 -13.29
N GLU A 73 6.64 2.27 -12.07
CA GLU A 73 6.06 2.82 -10.84
C GLU A 73 7.15 3.29 -9.88
N THR A 74 6.83 4.31 -9.07
CA THR A 74 7.70 4.81 -7.99
C THR A 74 7.82 3.78 -6.86
N LEU A 75 8.92 3.84 -6.09
CA LEU A 75 9.12 2.96 -4.94
C LEU A 75 8.04 3.16 -3.87
N GLY A 76 7.57 4.39 -3.63
CA GLY A 76 6.47 4.65 -2.69
C GLY A 76 5.19 3.93 -3.09
N SER A 77 4.82 3.94 -4.38
CA SER A 77 3.64 3.22 -4.89
C SER A 77 3.76 1.70 -4.79
N ILE A 78 4.98 1.17 -4.91
CA ILE A 78 5.22 -0.26 -4.69
C ILE A 78 5.06 -0.63 -3.21
N VAL A 79 5.63 0.18 -2.30
CA VAL A 79 5.46 -0.01 -0.85
C VAL A 79 4.00 0.10 -0.43
N ASP A 80 3.24 1.01 -1.04
CA ASP A 80 1.78 1.14 -0.82
C ASP A 80 1.05 -0.17 -1.13
N ARG A 81 1.28 -0.74 -2.31
CA ARG A 81 0.68 -2.03 -2.70
C ARG A 81 1.11 -3.18 -1.81
N LEU A 82 2.35 -3.18 -1.34
CA LEU A 82 2.84 -4.18 -0.39
C LEU A 82 2.13 -4.07 0.96
N CYS A 83 1.93 -2.85 1.47
CA CYS A 83 1.13 -2.61 2.68
C CYS A 83 -0.33 -3.08 2.52
N ILE A 84 -0.96 -2.78 1.37
CA ILE A 84 -2.32 -3.27 1.06
C ILE A 84 -2.37 -4.80 1.08
N ALA A 85 -1.42 -5.46 0.41
CA ALA A 85 -1.35 -6.91 0.36
C ALA A 85 -1.13 -7.53 1.75
N TRP A 86 -0.31 -6.89 2.59
CA TRP A 86 -0.08 -7.32 3.96
C TRP A 86 -1.36 -7.23 4.81
N ILE A 87 -2.06 -6.09 4.80
CA ILE A 87 -3.33 -5.94 5.53
C ILE A 87 -4.38 -6.94 5.02
N ARG A 88 -4.52 -7.08 3.70
CA ARG A 88 -5.43 -8.04 3.07
C ARG A 88 -5.14 -9.47 3.51
N SER A 89 -3.87 -9.89 3.50
CA SER A 89 -3.46 -11.23 3.95
C SER A 89 -3.84 -11.45 5.41
N GLN A 90 -3.53 -10.50 6.30
CA GLN A 90 -3.87 -10.63 7.72
C GLN A 90 -5.38 -10.74 7.95
N LYS A 91 -6.17 -9.85 7.35
CA LYS A 91 -7.63 -9.79 7.54
C LYS A 91 -8.32 -11.04 6.97
N LEU A 92 -7.95 -11.48 5.76
CA LEU A 92 -8.56 -12.65 5.14
C LEU A 92 -8.13 -13.96 5.82
N SER A 93 -6.86 -14.08 6.24
CA SER A 93 -6.41 -15.24 7.01
C SER A 93 -7.06 -15.32 8.39
N ALA A 94 -7.28 -14.18 9.06
CA ALA A 94 -8.01 -14.17 10.33
C ALA A 94 -9.48 -14.62 10.14
N LYS A 95 -10.15 -14.09 9.11
CA LYS A 95 -11.53 -14.49 8.79
C LYS A 95 -11.64 -15.98 8.47
N ALA A 96 -10.71 -16.52 7.68
CA ALA A 96 -10.66 -17.94 7.34
C ALA A 96 -10.37 -18.89 8.52
N ARG A 97 -9.81 -18.39 9.63
CA ARG A 97 -9.61 -19.20 10.85
C ARG A 97 -10.83 -19.23 11.76
N GLY A 98 -11.71 -18.23 11.63
CA GLY A 98 -12.93 -18.11 12.43
C GLY A 98 -14.16 -18.76 11.80
N ASP A 99 -14.03 -19.26 10.56
CA ASP A 99 -15.13 -19.80 9.76
C ASP A 99 -14.59 -20.98 8.94
N ASP A 100 -15.28 -22.12 8.97
CA ASP A 100 -14.92 -23.33 8.22
C ASP A 100 -15.36 -23.27 6.75
N ASP A 101 -15.69 -22.08 6.22
CA ASP A 101 -15.99 -21.85 4.80
C ASP A 101 -14.75 -22.06 3.90
N PRO A 102 -14.76 -23.08 3.01
CA PRO A 102 -13.67 -23.34 2.08
C PRO A 102 -13.36 -22.15 1.13
N VAL A 103 -14.37 -21.32 0.83
CA VAL A 103 -14.19 -20.13 0.00
C VAL A 103 -13.35 -19.07 0.73
N LEU A 104 -13.58 -18.89 2.04
CA LEU A 104 -12.78 -17.97 2.86
C LEU A 104 -11.36 -18.49 3.04
N ALA A 105 -11.19 -19.80 3.28
CA ALA A 105 -9.88 -20.44 3.31
C ALA A 105 -9.08 -20.22 2.02
N GLY A 106 -9.71 -20.43 0.86
CA GLY A 106 -9.10 -20.18 -0.45
C GLY A 106 -8.68 -18.72 -0.65
N LYS A 107 -9.52 -17.76 -0.24
CA LYS A 107 -9.19 -16.32 -0.29
C LYS A 107 -8.01 -15.95 0.62
N GLY A 108 -7.97 -16.51 1.83
CA GLY A 108 -6.85 -16.32 2.75
C GLY A 108 -5.53 -16.83 2.19
N ALA A 109 -5.53 -18.03 1.60
CA ALA A 109 -4.35 -18.62 0.97
C ALA A 109 -3.87 -17.80 -0.25
N LEU A 110 -4.79 -17.35 -1.10
CA LEU A 110 -4.47 -16.51 -2.25
C LEU A 110 -3.85 -15.16 -1.82
N ALA A 111 -4.39 -14.53 -0.78
CA ALA A 111 -3.85 -13.26 -0.28
C ALA A 111 -2.45 -13.42 0.34
N ALA A 112 -2.21 -14.53 1.07
CA ALA A 112 -0.88 -14.85 1.56
C ALA A 112 0.12 -15.08 0.42
N ARG A 113 -0.29 -15.80 -0.64
CA ARG A 113 0.54 -16.00 -1.83
C ARG A 113 0.86 -14.67 -2.53
N GLN A 114 -0.13 -13.80 -2.72
CA GLN A 114 0.08 -12.47 -3.32
C GLN A 114 1.11 -11.66 -2.53
N LEU A 115 1.02 -11.67 -1.19
CA LEU A 115 1.99 -10.96 -0.35
C LEU A 115 3.42 -11.48 -0.56
N THR A 116 3.60 -12.80 -0.62
CA THR A 116 4.91 -13.42 -0.89
C THR A 116 5.45 -13.03 -2.27
N GLU A 117 4.62 -13.09 -3.31
CA GLU A 117 5.01 -12.73 -4.68
C GLU A 117 5.42 -11.24 -4.78
N LEU A 118 4.65 -10.34 -4.17
CA LEU A 118 4.97 -8.91 -4.13
C LEU A 118 6.22 -8.62 -3.29
N GLY A 119 6.43 -9.33 -2.18
CA GLY A 119 7.64 -9.22 -1.37
C GLY A 119 8.89 -9.60 -2.16
N HIS A 120 8.86 -10.74 -2.86
CA HIS A 120 9.97 -11.14 -3.72
C HIS A 120 10.22 -10.15 -4.87
N ALA A 121 9.16 -9.68 -5.53
CA ALA A 121 9.30 -8.68 -6.59
C ALA A 121 9.91 -7.37 -6.06
N TYR A 122 9.53 -6.96 -4.84
CA TYR A 122 10.10 -5.80 -4.16
C TYR A 122 11.60 -5.98 -3.87
N ASP A 123 12.00 -7.12 -3.31
CA ASP A 123 13.41 -7.40 -2.99
C ASP A 123 14.29 -7.37 -4.25
N VAL A 124 13.82 -7.97 -5.34
CA VAL A 124 14.51 -7.92 -6.64
C VAL A 124 14.65 -6.48 -7.12
N LEU A 125 13.56 -5.71 -7.12
CA LEU A 125 13.58 -4.33 -7.58
C LEU A 125 14.52 -3.45 -6.74
N VAL A 126 14.47 -3.57 -5.41
CA VAL A 126 15.36 -2.80 -4.53
C VAL A 126 16.82 -3.13 -4.86
N ALA A 127 17.17 -4.41 -5.02
CA ALA A 127 18.52 -4.82 -5.38
C ALA A 127 18.96 -4.27 -6.76
N GLU A 128 18.07 -4.26 -7.75
CA GLU A 128 18.37 -3.66 -9.06
C GLU A 128 18.54 -2.13 -8.97
N VAL A 129 17.70 -1.45 -8.20
CA VAL A 129 17.75 0.00 -8.02
C VAL A 129 19.02 0.42 -7.28
N THR A 130 19.35 -0.23 -6.17
CA THR A 130 20.55 0.11 -5.39
C THR A 130 21.86 -0.25 -6.09
N SER A 131 21.81 -1.09 -7.12
CA SER A 131 22.98 -1.45 -7.93
C SER A 131 23.05 -0.72 -9.28
N GLY A 132 22.14 0.22 -9.53
CA GLY A 132 22.10 1.00 -10.78
C GLY A 132 21.63 0.21 -12.01
N ARG A 133 21.10 -1.01 -11.85
CA ARG A 133 20.56 -1.82 -12.96
C ARG A 133 19.13 -1.45 -13.34
N ARG A 134 18.42 -0.74 -12.47
CA ARG A 134 17.07 -0.23 -12.70
C ARG A 134 16.98 1.17 -12.11
N ARG A 135 16.14 2.01 -12.72
CA ARG A 135 15.70 3.27 -12.13
C ARG A 135 14.19 3.27 -11.95
N VAL A 136 13.69 3.97 -10.93
CA VAL A 136 12.28 4.25 -10.69
C VAL A 136 11.96 5.70 -11.07
N PRO A 137 10.72 5.97 -11.52
CA PRO A 137 10.33 7.32 -11.89
C PRO A 137 10.34 8.26 -10.68
N ASP A 138 10.54 9.54 -10.96
CA ASP A 138 10.31 10.65 -10.02
C ASP A 138 9.13 11.47 -10.55
N TRP A 139 7.94 11.19 -10.02
CA TRP A 139 6.71 11.88 -10.41
C TRP A 139 6.27 12.94 -9.41
N ARG A 140 7.14 13.36 -8.47
CA ARG A 140 6.77 14.36 -7.46
C ARG A 140 6.23 15.65 -8.08
N ALA A 141 6.74 16.04 -9.25
CA ALA A 141 6.28 17.22 -10.00
C ALA A 141 4.85 17.10 -10.57
N LEU A 142 4.33 15.88 -10.79
CA LEU A 142 2.95 15.67 -11.26
C LEU A 142 1.93 15.72 -10.11
N LYS A 143 2.41 15.66 -8.87
CA LYS A 143 1.57 15.57 -7.68
C LYS A 143 1.23 16.96 -7.17
N SER A 144 0.29 17.61 -7.84
CA SER A 144 -0.36 18.82 -7.34
C SER A 144 -1.47 18.42 -6.37
N TYR A 145 -1.13 18.25 -5.10
CA TYR A 145 -2.14 18.21 -4.04
C TYR A 145 -2.52 19.67 -3.72
N GLY A 146 -3.72 20.06 -4.13
CA GLY A 146 -4.36 21.31 -3.73
C GLY A 146 -4.80 21.29 -2.29
#